data_AF-F1LFE7-F1
#
_entry.id   AF-F1LFE7-F1
#
_cell.length_a   1.000
_cell.length_b   1.000
_cell.length_c   1.000
_cell.angle_alpha   90.00
_cell.angle_beta   90.00
_cell.angle_gamma   90.00
#
_symmetry.space_group_name_H-M   'P 1'
#
loop_
_entity.id
_entity.type
_entity.pdbx_description
1 polymer ?
#
loop_
_entity_poly.entity_id
_entity_poly.type
_entity_poly.pdbx_seq_one_letter_code
_entity_poly.pdbx_strand_id
1 'polypeptide(L)' 'MDIIIASFDSMSEVNMDYTVTMYLHQFWRDERLSWSPHINIDDMTLSGDFSQHIWVPVTLFSPMTNNHFYMMSPRRIR' A
#
# COMPACT_ATOMS: atom_id res chain seq x y z
N MET A 1 -8.15 1.84 -4.25
CA MET A 1 -7.47 0.78 -3.47
C MET A 1 -7.78 -0.53 -4.16
N ASP A 2 -6.78 -1.39 -4.30
CA ASP A 2 -6.94 -2.75 -4.80
C ASP A 2 -6.03 -3.71 -4.02
N ILE A 3 -6.39 -4.99 -4.04
CA ILE A 3 -5.70 -6.06 -3.33
C ILE A 3 -5.50 -7.20 -4.32
N ILE A 4 -4.27 -7.71 -4.37
CA ILE A 4 -3.91 -8.89 -5.15
C ILE A 4 -3.43 -9.97 -4.18
N ILE A 5 -4.04 -11.14 -4.23
CA ILE A 5 -3.62 -12.28 -3.42
C ILE A 5 -2.53 -13.03 -4.18
N ALA A 6 -1.35 -13.16 -3.57
CA ALA A 6 -0.22 -13.87 -4.16
C ALA A 6 -0.27 -15.37 -3.85
N SER A 7 -0.53 -15.72 -2.58
CA SER A 7 -0.62 -17.11 -2.14
C SER A 7 -1.44 -17.26 -0.86
N PHE A 8 -1.95 -18.47 -0.69
CA PHE A 8 -2.42 -19.01 0.58
C PHE A 8 -1.40 -20.07 1.01
N ASP A 9 -0.71 -19.84 2.13
CA ASP A 9 0.46 -20.66 2.48
C ASP A 9 0.10 -21.76 3.48
N SER A 10 -0.43 -21.40 4.64
CA SER A 10 -0.83 -22.35 5.68
C SER A 10 -2.26 -22.10 6.15
N MET A 11 -2.98 -23.18 6.43
CA MET A 11 -4.33 -23.16 6.99
C MET A 11 -4.38 -24.18 8.14
N SER A 12 -4.74 -23.72 9.32
CA SER A 12 -4.95 -24.54 10.51
C SER A 12 -6.44 -24.53 10.85
N GLU A 13 -7.13 -25.63 10.55
CA GLU A 13 -8.56 -25.77 10.85
C GLU A 13 -8.83 -25.78 12.37
N VAL A 14 -7.94 -26.40 13.14
CA VAL A 14 -8.09 -26.55 14.59
C VAL A 14 -7.98 -25.20 15.32
N ASN A 15 -7.09 -24.33 14.87
CA ASN A 15 -6.90 -23.01 15.47
C ASN A 15 -7.63 -21.89 14.72
N MET A 16 -8.27 -22.22 13.58
CA MET A 16 -8.86 -21.25 12.65
C MET A 16 -7.87 -20.18 12.13
N ASP A 17 -6.59 -20.53 12.05
CA ASP A 17 -5.53 -19.61 11.59
C ASP A 17 -5.23 -19.84 10.10
N TYR A 18 -4.96 -18.75 9.39
CA TYR A 18 -4.53 -18.79 8.00
C TYR A 18 -3.42 -17.78 7.73
N THR A 19 -2.47 -18.15 6.88
CA THR A 19 -1.40 -17.27 6.39
C THR A 19 -1.65 -16.96 4.93
N VAL A 20 -1.74 -15.67 4.61
CA VAL A 20 -1.96 -15.17 3.25
C VAL A 20 -0.91 -14.14 2.91
N THR A 21 -0.29 -14.30 1.75
CA THR A 21 0.59 -13.30 1.16
C THR A 21 -0.21 -12.50 0.13
N MET A 22 -0.27 -11.18 0.31
CA MET A 22 -1.03 -10.28 -0.58
C MET A 22 -0.29 -8.96 -0.83
N TYR A 23 -0.55 -8.36 -1.98
CA TYR A 23 -0.13 -7.03 -2.35
C TYR A 23 -1.29 -6.05 -2.18
N LEU A 24 -1.04 -4.97 -1.44
CA LEU A 24 -2.01 -3.91 -1.21
C LEU A 24 -1.60 -2.66 -1.98
N HIS A 25 -2.43 -2.23 -2.92
CA HIS A 25 -2.24 -1.00 -3.66
C HIS A 25 -3.19 0.08 -3.15
N GLN A 26 -2.63 1.23 -2.82
CA GLN A 26 -3.36 2.38 -2.31
C GLN A 26 -3.23 3.54 -3.27
N PHE A 27 -4.37 4.12 -3.63
CA PHE A 27 -4.45 5.34 -4.40
C PHE A 27 -5.22 6.35 -3.58
N TRP A 28 -4.61 7.51 -3.35
CA TRP A 28 -5.27 8.67 -2.79
C TRP A 28 -4.79 9.89 -3.57
N ARG A 29 -5.63 10.92 -3.62
CA ARG A 29 -5.30 12.19 -4.25
C ARG A 29 -5.00 13.21 -3.15
N ASP A 30 -3.88 13.89 -3.24
CA ASP A 30 -3.49 14.97 -2.32
C ASP A 30 -3.23 16.24 -3.13
N GLU A 31 -4.08 17.25 -2.96
CA GLU A 31 -3.96 18.52 -3.70
C GLU A 31 -2.66 19.26 -3.40
N ARG A 32 -2.04 19.02 -2.23
CA ARG A 32 -0.75 19.62 -1.86
C ARG A 32 0.41 19.10 -2.69
N LEU A 33 0.24 17.95 -3.34
CA LEU A 33 1.24 17.32 -4.21
C LEU A 33 0.98 17.62 -5.69
N SER A 34 0.06 18.54 -6.00
CA SER A 34 -0.19 19.00 -7.37
C SER A 34 0.97 19.85 -7.91
N TRP A 35 1.20 19.74 -9.23
CA TRP A 35 2.23 20.53 -9.92
C TRP A 35 1.60 21.66 -10.72
N SER A 36 2.41 22.67 -11.03
CA SER A 36 1.99 23.78 -11.87
C SER A 36 1.50 23.26 -13.24
N PRO A 37 0.39 23.78 -13.78
CA PRO A 37 -0.21 23.32 -15.04
C PRO A 37 0.68 23.55 -16.28
N HIS A 38 1.81 24.23 -16.11
CA HIS A 38 2.82 24.43 -17.15
C HIS A 38 3.79 23.25 -17.27
N ILE A 39 3.74 22.31 -16.32
CA ILE A 39 4.57 21.11 -16.28
C ILE A 39 3.70 19.93 -16.74
N ASN A 40 3.92 19.47 -17.97
CA ASN A 40 3.24 18.29 -18.53
C ASN A 40 3.84 17.00 -17.96
N ILE A 41 3.53 16.69 -16.71
CA ILE A 41 3.80 15.38 -16.13
C ILE A 41 2.44 14.75 -15.86
N ASP A 42 2.21 13.55 -16.37
CA ASP A 42 0.96 12.80 -16.18
C ASP A 42 0.99 11.97 -14.89
N ASP A 43 2.17 11.50 -14.48
CA ASP A 43 2.38 10.67 -13.30
C ASP A 43 3.80 10.81 -12.76
N MET A 44 3.96 10.77 -11.44
CA MET A 44 5.28 10.72 -10.79
C MET A 44 5.37 9.48 -9.89
N THR A 45 6.48 8.75 -10.06
CA THR A 45 6.80 7.57 -9.25
C THR A 45 7.87 7.96 -8.24
N LEU A 46 7.54 7.87 -6.96
CA LEU A 46 8.42 8.25 -5.85
C LEU A 46 9.00 7.02 -5.17
N SER A 47 10.30 7.04 -4.89
CA SER A 47 10.97 6.01 -4.10
C SER A 47 10.33 5.84 -2.72
N GLY A 48 10.43 4.64 -2.16
CA GLY A 48 9.84 4.29 -0.86
C GLY A 48 10.25 5.24 0.27
N ASP A 49 11.48 5.75 0.25
CA ASP A 49 12.03 6.64 1.27
C ASP A 49 11.31 8.00 1.33
N PHE A 50 10.72 8.44 0.21
CA PHE A 50 9.97 9.69 0.16
C PHE A 50 8.63 9.60 0.91
N SER A 51 8.15 8.38 1.21
CA SER A 51 6.92 8.17 1.99
C SER A 51 6.97 8.76 3.40
N GLN A 52 8.17 9.00 3.95
CA GLN A 52 8.35 9.68 5.25
C GLN A 52 8.10 11.19 5.19
N HIS A 53 8.10 11.78 3.99
CA HIS A 53 7.99 13.22 3.78
C HIS A 53 6.60 13.66 3.31
N ILE A 54 5.71 12.71 3.02
CA ILE A 54 4.35 12.97 2.56
C ILE A 54 3.34 12.33 3.51
N TRP A 55 2.15 12.93 3.57
CA TRP A 55 1.06 12.31 4.28
C TRP A 55 0.62 11.03 3.57
N VAL A 56 0.51 9.96 4.34
CA VAL A 56 0.08 8.65 3.89
C VAL A 56 -1.17 8.26 4.67
N PRO A 57 -2.25 7.82 4.00
CA PRO A 57 -3.41 7.29 4.70
C PRO A 57 -3.01 6.06 5.52
N VAL A 58 -3.30 6.10 6.82
CA VAL A 58 -3.05 4.98 7.73
C VAL A 58 -4.02 3.85 7.38
N THR A 59 -3.49 2.65 7.16
CA THR A 59 -4.31 1.45 6.96
C THR A 59 -4.05 0.48 8.08
N LEU A 60 -5.09 0.19 8.86
CA LEU A 60 -5.04 -0.71 9.98
C LEU A 60 -5.74 -2.02 9.63
N PHE A 61 -5.10 -3.13 9.99
CA PHE A 61 -5.72 -4.44 9.99
C PHE A 61 -6.30 -4.74 11.37
N SER A 62 -7.22 -5.71 11.43
CA SER A 62 -7.85 -6.11 12.68
C SER A 62 -6.79 -6.44 13.74
N PRO A 63 -6.93 -5.97 15.00
CA PRO A 63 -5.98 -6.26 16.07
C PRO A 63 -5.84 -7.76 16.37
N MET A 64 -6.79 -8.57 15.89
CA MET A 64 -6.81 -10.03 16.07
C MET A 64 -5.90 -10.78 15.10
N THR A 65 -5.33 -10.10 14.08
CA THR A 65 -4.37 -10.73 13.16
C THR A 65 -2.94 -10.31 13.46
N ASN A 66 -2.03 -11.28 13.40
CA ASN A 66 -0.59 -11.00 13.44
C ASN A 66 -0.12 -10.69 12.01
N ASN A 67 0.23 -9.43 11.75
CA ASN A 67 0.50 -8.95 10.39
C ASN A 67 1.97 -8.51 10.25
N HIS A 68 2.62 -8.93 9.16
CA HIS A 68 3.95 -8.45 8.77
C HIS A 68 3.83 -7.64 7.47
N PHE A 69 4.36 -6.41 7.48
CA PHE A 69 4.25 -5.49 6.35
C PHE A 69 5.60 -5.29 5.68
N TYR A 70 5.64 -5.45 4.36
CA TYR A 70 6.80 -5.15 3.52
C TYR A 70 6.39 -4.19 2.41
N MET A 71 7.13 -3.09 2.27
CA MET A 71 6.91 -2.13 1.18
C MET A 71 7.64 -2.61 -0.07
N MET A 72 6.89 -2.98 -1.13
CA MET A 72 7.44 -3.59 -2.34
C MET A 72 7.39 -2.69 -3.59
N SER A 73 6.56 -1.65 -3.62
CA SER A 73 6.46 -0.75 -4.78
C SER A 73 6.63 0.73 -4.42
N PRO A 74 7.31 1.53 -5.26
CA PRO A 74 7.32 2.99 -5.15
C PRO A 74 5.90 3.55 -5.27
N ARG A 75 5.64 4.67 -4.59
CA ARG A 75 4.29 5.26 -4.57
C ARG A 75 4.09 6.09 -5.84
N ARG A 76 2.96 5.86 -6.53
CA ARG A 76 2.56 6.64 -7.70
C ARG A 76 1.60 7.75 -7.25
N ILE A 77 1.97 9.00 -7.50
CA ILE A 77 1.10 10.16 -7.31
C ILE A 77 0.53 10.54 -8.67
N ARG A 78 -0.78 10.78 -8.69
CA ARG A 78 -1.55 11.36 -9.79
C ARG A 78 -2.13 12.70 -9.37
#